data_AF-A0A235B126-F1
#
_entry.id   AF-A0A235B126-F1
#
_cell.length_a   1.000
_cell.length_b   1.000
_cell.length_c   1.000
_cell.angle_alpha   90.00
_cell.angle_beta   90.00
_cell.angle_gamma   90.00
#
_symmetry.space_group_name_H-M   'P 1'
#
loop_
_entity.id
_entity.type
_entity.pdbx_description
1 polymer ?
#
loop_
_entity_poly.entity_id
_entity_poly.type
_entity_poly.pdbx_seq_one_letter_code
_entity_poly.pdbx_strand_id
1 'polypeptide(L)' 'GKVKRIEKFGAFVELFKGKDGLVHISELAEERTNKVEDVVSIGDQIMVKVKEIDRQGRVNLSRKAVIQDEKKAKEEQAK' A
#
# COMPACT_ATOMS: atom_id res chain seq x y z
N GLY A 1 -7.34 -0.95 -2.64
CA GLY A 1 -8.08 -1.56 -1.52
C GLY A 1 -8.58 -0.47 -0.59
N LYS A 2 -9.53 -0.79 0.30
CA LYS A 2 -10.11 0.16 1.26
C LYS A 2 -9.42 0.05 2.62
N VAL A 3 -8.98 1.16 3.20
CA VAL A 3 -8.36 1.16 4.53
C VAL A 3 -9.41 0.80 5.57
N LYS A 4 -9.16 -0.26 6.34
CA LYS A 4 -10.05 -0.73 7.40
C LYS A 4 -9.56 -0.31 8.78
N ARG A 5 -8.24 -0.35 8.98
CA ARG A 5 -7.58 0.07 10.23
C ARG A 5 -6.25 0.74 9.93
N ILE A 6 -5.85 1.63 10.82
CA ILE A 6 -4.56 2.31 10.79
C ILE A 6 -3.87 2.07 12.13
N GLU A 7 -2.58 1.77 12.08
CA GLU A 7 -1.70 1.59 13.23
C GLU A 7 -0.45 2.47 13.04
N LYS A 8 0.31 2.68 14.11
CA LYS A 8 1.50 3.58 14.06
C LYS A 8 2.58 3.12 13.08
N PHE A 9 2.66 1.83 12.80
CA PHE A 9 3.67 1.22 11.93
C PHE A 9 3.13 0.89 10.52
N GLY A 10 1.83 1.06 10.26
CA GLY A 10 1.24 0.72 8.96
C GLY A 10 -0.28 0.83 8.89
N ALA A 11 -0.85 0.56 7.72
CA ALA A 11 -2.28 0.57 7.47
C ALA A 11 -2.77 -0.80 7.00
N PHE A 12 -3.89 -1.25 7.54
CA PHE A 12 -4.60 -2.44 7.09
C PHE A 12 -5.62 -2.06 6.02
N VAL A 13 -5.48 -2.65 4.85
CA VAL A 13 -6.26 -2.39 3.66
C VAL A 13 -7.00 -3.67 3.28
N GLU A 14 -8.32 -3.62 3.32
CA GLU A 14 -9.16 -4.70 2.81
C GLU A 14 -9.15 -4.67 1.28
N LEU A 15 -8.74 -5.79 0.67
CA LEU A 15 -8.67 -5.93 -0.79
C LEU A 15 -9.94 -6.62 -1.31
N PHE A 16 -10.35 -7.71 -0.66
CA PHE A 16 -11.51 -8.52 -1.01
C PHE A 16 -12.12 -9.15 0.27
N LYS A 17 -13.37 -9.64 0.20
CA LYS A 17 -14.02 -10.34 1.32
C LYS A 17 -13.13 -11.50 1.82
N GLY A 18 -12.59 -11.35 3.03
CA GLY A 18 -11.71 -12.35 3.66
C GLY A 18 -10.22 -12.22 3.37
N LYS A 19 -9.78 -11.17 2.66
CA LYS A 19 -8.36 -10.87 2.42
C LYS A 19 -8.02 -9.45 2.84
N ASP A 20 -7.27 -9.38 3.93
CA ASP A 20 -6.73 -8.15 4.46
C ASP A 20 -5.25 -8.02 4.07
N GLY A 21 -4.87 -6.85 3.61
CA GLY A 21 -3.49 -6.51 3.33
C GLY A 21 -2.93 -5.55 4.36
N LEU A 22 -1.63 -5.62 4.61
CA LEU A 22 -0.89 -4.70 5.46
C LEU A 22 0.07 -3.89 4.59
N VAL A 23 -0.01 -2.57 4.72
CA VAL A 23 0.95 -1.63 4.13
C VAL A 23 1.81 -1.09 5.26
N HIS A 24 3.13 -1.30 5.19
CA HIS A 24 4.04 -0.72 6.17
C HIS A 24 4.19 0.79 5.96
N ILE A 25 4.44 1.57 7.02
CA ILE A 25 4.64 3.03 6.92
C ILE A 25 5.77 3.40 5.95
N SER A 26 6.81 2.57 5.89
CA SER A 26 7.95 2.72 4.97
C SER A 26 7.61 2.42 3.50
N GLU A 27 6.49 1.74 3.27
CA GLU A 27 6.02 1.33 1.95
C GLU A 27 4.84 2.19 1.46
N LEU A 28 4.31 3.08 2.31
CA LEU A 28 3.26 4.04 1.99
C LEU A 28 3.75 5.20 1.12
N ALA A 29 4.97 5.69 1.39
CA ALA A 29 5.59 6.78 0.66
C ALA A 29 7.11 6.56 0.52
N GLU A 30 7.73 7.26 -0.43
CA GLU A 30 9.20 7.25 -0.60
C GLU A 30 9.93 8.08 0.45
N GLU A 31 9.26 9.14 0.86
CA GLU A 31 9.63 10.07 1.92
C GLU A 31 9.28 9.56 3.32
N ARG A 32 10.07 9.97 4.33
CA ARG A 32 9.83 9.62 5.74
C ARG A 32 8.50 10.19 6.20
N THR A 33 7.47 9.36 6.20
CA THR A 33 6.19 9.65 6.80
C THR A 33 6.26 9.32 8.29
N ASN A 34 5.97 10.29 9.17
CA ASN A 34 5.96 10.06 10.62
C ASN A 34 4.62 9.49 11.13
N LYS A 35 3.52 9.79 10.42
CA LYS A 35 2.17 9.35 10.79
C LYS A 35 1.46 8.76 9.58
N VAL A 36 0.97 7.55 9.74
CA VAL A 36 0.17 6.88 8.71
C VAL A 36 -1.13 7.63 8.42
N GLU A 37 -1.73 8.21 9.46
CA GLU A 37 -3.01 8.94 9.40
C GLU A 37 -2.98 10.20 8.52
N ASP A 38 -1.80 10.83 8.35
CA ASP A 38 -1.64 11.99 7.47
C ASP A 38 -1.65 11.59 5.98
N VAL A 39 -1.32 10.34 5.67
CA VAL A 39 -1.20 9.85 4.28
C VAL A 39 -2.43 9.04 3.88
N VAL A 40 -3.03 8.31 4.83
CA VAL A 40 -4.20 7.48 4.58
C VAL A 40 -5.19 7.63 5.71
N SER A 41 -6.48 7.58 5.37
CA SER A 41 -7.58 7.67 6.34
C SER A 41 -8.39 6.38 6.37
N ILE A 42 -9.05 6.10 7.50
CA ILE A 42 -9.94 4.94 7.62
C ILE A 42 -11.09 5.14 6.62
N GLY A 43 -11.33 4.12 5.79
CA GLY A 43 -12.32 4.14 4.73
C GLY A 43 -11.80 4.65 3.38
N ASP A 44 -10.56 5.14 3.33
CA ASP A 44 -9.96 5.66 2.10
C ASP A 44 -9.63 4.54 1.10
N GLN A 45 -9.71 4.85 -0.19
CA GLN A 45 -9.44 3.91 -1.27
C GLN A 45 -8.09 4.18 -1.90
N ILE A 46 -7.10 3.34 -1.56
CA ILE A 46 -5.73 3.48 -2.06
C ILE A 46 -5.35 2.37 -3.04
N MET A 47 -4.66 2.73 -4.11
CA MET A 47 -3.94 1.79 -4.97
C MET A 47 -2.65 1.33 -4.31
N VAL A 48 -2.44 0.02 -4.33
CA VAL A 48 -1.35 -0.68 -3.65
C VAL A 48 -1.03 -1.93 -4.46
N LYS A 49 0.26 -2.29 -4.56
CA LYS A 49 0.71 -3.48 -5.27
C LYS A 49 1.01 -4.59 -4.26
N VAL A 50 0.58 -5.80 -4.57
CA VAL A 50 0.88 -6.99 -3.76
C VAL A 50 2.34 -7.38 -3.97
N LYS A 51 3.11 -7.41 -2.87
CA LYS A 51 4.48 -7.94 -2.87
C LYS A 51 4.49 -9.41 -2.46
N GLU A 52 3.80 -9.74 -1.37
CA GLU A 52 3.86 -11.07 -0.78
C GLU A 52 2.53 -11.42 -0.10
N ILE A 53 2.21 -12.71 -0.02
CA ILE A 53 1.02 -13.22 0.66
C ILE A 53 1.49 -14.22 1.72
N ASP A 54 1.18 -13.94 2.98
CA ASP A 54 1.49 -14.81 4.10
C ASP A 54 0.48 -15.97 4.20
N ARG A 55 0.87 -17.08 4.83
CA ARG A 55 0.02 -18.27 5.01
C ARG A 55 -1.23 -17.99 5.86
N GLN A 56 -1.24 -16.92 6.67
CA GLN A 56 -2.41 -16.46 7.41
C GLN A 56 -3.40 -15.64 6.57
N GLY A 57 -3.14 -15.46 5.27
CA GLY A 57 -4.00 -14.67 4.37
C GLY A 57 -3.75 -13.16 4.41
N ARG A 58 -2.71 -12.72 5.14
CA ARG A 58 -2.28 -11.31 5.17
C ARG A 58 -1.45 -11.01 3.93
N VAL A 59 -1.79 -9.94 3.23
CA VAL A 59 -1.10 -9.54 2.00
C VAL A 59 -0.17 -8.36 2.28
N ASN A 60 1.13 -8.53 2.11
CA ASN A 60 2.07 -7.41 2.18
C ASN A 60 1.94 -6.56 0.92
N LEU A 61 1.57 -5.31 1.15
CA LEU A 61 1.26 -4.33 0.12
C LEU A 61 2.31 -3.22 0.10
N SER A 62 2.63 -2.77 -1.10
CA SER A 62 3.57 -1.67 -1.32
C SER A 62 2.95 -0.61 -2.21
N ARG A 63 2.93 0.64 -1.73
CA ARG A 63 2.58 1.80 -2.56
C ARG A 63 3.78 2.24 -3.40
N LYS A 64 4.98 2.16 -2.84
CA LYS A 64 6.25 2.38 -3.57
C LYS A 64 6.35 1.61 -4.87
N ALA A 65 5.98 0.33 -4.85
CA ALA A 65 6.03 -0.51 -6.03
C ALA A 65 5.09 -0.04 -7.14
N VAL A 66 3.97 0.63 -6.81
CA VAL A 66 3.06 1.25 -7.80
C VAL A 66 3.74 2.45 -8.44
N ILE A 67 4.33 3.34 -7.63
CA ILE A 67 5.01 4.56 -8.11
C ILE A 67 6.19 4.20 -9.02
N GLN A 68 6.95 3.15 -8.66
CA GLN A 68 8.05 2.62 -9.46
C GLN A 68 7.56 2.03 -10.79
N ASP A 69 6.43 1.29 -10.78
CA ASP A 69 5.79 0.76 -11.98
C ASP A 69 5.37 1.90 -12.92
N GLU A 70 4.72 2.93 -12.39
CA GLU A 70 4.27 4.09 -13.17
C GLU A 70 5.44 4.87 -13.77
N LYS A 71 6.54 5.04 -13.03
CA LYS A 71 7.77 5.66 -13.55
C LYS A 71 8.37 4.85 -14.69
N LYS A 72 8.52 3.53 -14.52
CA LYS A 72 9.05 2.65 -15.56
C LYS A 72 8.18 2.64 -16.82
N ALA A 73 6.86 2.53 -16.65
CA ALA A 73 5.92 2.53 -17.77
C ALA A 73 5.99 3.84 -18.58
N LYS A 74 6.20 4.99 -17.91
CA LYS A 74 6.37 6.28 -18.59
C LYS A 74 7.71 6.43 -19.29
N GLU A 75 8.81 5.93 -18.72
CA GLU A 75 10.12 5.93 -19.38
C GLU A 75 10.16 5.04 -20.63
N GLU A 76 9.44 3.91 -20.60
CA GLU A 76 9.42 2.95 -21.72
C GLU A 76 8.53 3.43 -22.88
N GLN A 77 7.50 4.24 -22.62
CA GLN A 77 6.67 4.88 -23.65
C GLN A 77 7.30 6.14 -24.27
N ALA A 78 8.30 6.72 -23.62
CA ALA A 78 9.02 7.90 -24.11
C ALA A 78 10.24 7.54 -24.99
N LYS A 79 10.53 6.25 -25.15
CA LYS A 79 11.53 5.71 -26.09
C LYS A 79 10.86 5.23 -27.38
#